data_AF-A0A973AYC1-F1
#
_entry.id   AF-A0A973AYC1-F1
#
_cell.length_a   1.000
_cell.length_b   1.000
_cell.length_c   1.000
_cell.angle_alpha   90.00
_cell.angle_beta   90.00
_cell.angle_gamma   90.00
#
_symmetry.space_group_name_H-M   'P 1'
#
loop_
_entity.id
_entity.type
_entity.pdbx_description
1 polymer ?
#
loop_
_entity_poly.entity_id
_entity_poly.type
_entity_poly.pdbx_seq_one_letter_code
_entity_poly.pdbx_strand_id
1 'polypeptide(L)'
;MKNTTTEPHSIRTRFAPSPTGFIHLGNLRSALYPWAYARSKQGDFILRIEDTDLERSSAEAVEVILEGMKWLGLDIDEGPFYQMQRIDRYRAVIKGMLEEGLAYYCYMSEEDLNNLREKQVANKEKPKYNGTWRPEPGKQLPVVPSGVKPVVRFKNPKDGSVIWKDAVKGVIEI
;
A
#
# COMPACT_ATOMS: atom_id res chain seq x y z
N MET A 1 31.34 6.84 23.58
CA MET A 1 30.62 5.61 23.15
C MET A 1 29.17 5.79 23.53
N LYS A 2 28.26 5.95 22.56
CA LYS A 2 26.82 6.09 22.84
C LYS A 2 26.24 4.68 22.93
N ASN A 3 25.68 4.36 24.10
CA ASN A 3 25.00 3.09 24.36
C ASN A 3 23.92 2.85 23.31
N THR A 4 24.11 1.82 22.49
CA THR A 4 23.09 1.21 21.64
C THR A 4 22.39 0.11 22.44
N THR A 5 21.58 0.50 23.41
CA THR A 5 20.56 -0.39 23.99
C THR A 5 19.27 -0.09 23.25
N THR A 6 18.90 -0.99 22.34
CA THR A 6 17.56 -1.04 21.74
C THR A 6 16.56 -1.35 22.84
N GLU A 7 15.94 -0.31 23.39
CA GLU A 7 14.75 -0.40 24.25
C GLU A 7 13.68 -1.27 23.56
N PRO A 8 12.90 -2.07 24.31
CA PRO A 8 11.81 -2.88 23.76
C PRO A 8 10.87 -1.96 22.98
N HIS A 9 10.69 -2.27 21.69
CA HIS A 9 10.06 -1.40 20.70
C HIS A 9 8.87 -0.62 21.26
N SER A 10 8.99 0.71 21.33
CA SER A 10 7.87 1.60 21.62
C SER A 10 6.73 1.29 20.64
N ILE A 11 5.47 1.40 21.10
CA ILE A 11 4.32 1.30 20.20
C ILE A 11 4.46 2.38 19.13
N ARG A 12 4.36 2.02 17.85
CA ARG A 12 4.44 2.95 16.73
C ARG A 12 3.23 2.79 15.84
N THR A 13 2.44 3.84 15.71
CA THR A 13 1.25 3.87 14.85
C THR A 13 1.41 4.94 13.78
N ARG A 14 0.58 4.90 12.73
CA ARG A 14 0.60 5.94 11.70
C ARG A 14 -0.77 6.29 11.18
N PHE A 15 -0.96 7.58 10.88
CA PHE A 15 -1.99 8.06 9.98
C PHE A 15 -1.38 8.29 8.60
N ALA A 16 -1.99 7.70 7.57
CA ALA A 16 -1.46 7.70 6.21
C ALA A 16 -2.50 8.21 5.20
N PRO A 17 -2.82 9.52 5.19
CA PRO A 17 -3.79 10.09 4.26
C PRO A 17 -3.19 10.33 2.87
N SER A 18 -3.98 10.11 1.82
CA SER A 18 -3.71 10.63 0.48
C SER A 18 -4.23 12.07 0.38
N PRO A 19 -3.44 13.03 -0.15
CA PRO A 19 -3.83 14.45 -0.20
C PRO A 19 -4.72 14.74 -1.42
N THR A 20 -5.86 14.03 -1.53
CA THR A 20 -6.74 14.08 -2.72
C THR A 20 -7.98 14.96 -2.57
N GLY A 21 -8.00 15.84 -1.57
CA GLY A 21 -9.14 16.73 -1.28
C GLY A 21 -9.40 16.91 0.22
N PHE A 22 -10.66 17.17 0.56
CA PHE A 22 -11.07 17.51 1.92
C PHE A 22 -10.96 16.34 2.89
N ILE A 23 -10.55 16.64 4.12
CA ILE A 23 -10.72 15.72 5.25
C ILE A 23 -12.21 15.51 5.51
N HIS A 24 -12.66 14.26 5.48
CA HIS A 24 -13.98 13.88 5.97
C HIS A 24 -13.89 13.17 7.33
N LEU A 25 -15.03 13.04 8.02
CA LEU A 25 -15.11 12.43 9.36
C LEU A 25 -14.47 11.02 9.43
N GLY A 26 -14.60 10.25 8.35
CA GLY A 26 -13.91 8.96 8.21
C GLY A 26 -12.37 9.04 8.31
N ASN A 27 -11.72 10.05 7.69
CA ASN A 27 -10.27 10.25 7.81
C ASN A 27 -9.89 10.60 9.25
N LEU A 28 -10.67 11.47 9.89
CA LEU A 28 -10.43 11.89 11.27
C LEU A 28 -10.49 10.71 12.25
N ARG A 29 -11.49 9.85 12.09
CA ARG A 29 -11.59 8.61 12.89
C ARG A 29 -10.37 7.71 12.67
N SER A 30 -9.89 7.60 11.43
CA SER A 30 -8.70 6.82 11.08
C SER A 30 -7.39 7.44 11.62
N ALA A 31 -7.35 8.73 11.93
CA ALA A 31 -6.25 9.38 12.62
C ALA A 31 -6.36 9.24 14.15
N LEU A 32 -7.57 9.42 14.69
CA LEU A 32 -7.84 9.46 16.13
C LEU A 32 -7.47 8.16 16.84
N TYR A 33 -7.85 6.99 16.30
CA TYR A 33 -7.56 5.71 16.95
C TYR A 33 -6.08 5.37 17.04
N PRO A 34 -5.27 5.44 15.95
CA PRO A 34 -3.83 5.22 16.08
C PRO A 34 -3.15 6.25 16.98
N TRP A 35 -3.58 7.52 16.95
CA TRP A 35 -3.09 8.55 17.87
C TRP A 35 -3.40 8.19 19.33
N ALA A 36 -4.66 7.91 19.66
CA ALA A 36 -5.08 7.59 21.02
C ALA A 36 -4.40 6.32 21.54
N TYR A 37 -4.24 5.31 20.67
CA TYR A 37 -3.53 4.08 21.02
C TYR A 37 -2.06 4.36 21.34
N ALA A 38 -1.35 5.12 20.50
CA ALA A 38 0.03 5.51 20.76
C ALA A 38 0.15 6.28 22.09
N ARG A 39 -0.68 7.31 22.30
CA ARG A 39 -0.68 8.09 23.56
C ARG A 39 -0.96 7.22 24.79
N SER A 40 -1.92 6.30 24.71
CA SER A 40 -2.24 5.37 25.81
C SER A 40 -1.10 4.40 26.17
N LYS A 41 -0.15 4.20 25.25
CA LYS A 41 0.98 3.28 25.39
C LYS A 41 2.33 4.01 25.45
N GLN A 42 2.32 5.34 25.58
CA GLN A 42 3.54 6.15 25.57
C GLN A 42 4.40 5.86 24.33
N GLY A 43 3.73 5.65 23.20
CA GLY A 43 4.33 5.37 21.90
C GLY A 43 4.28 6.56 20.95
N ASP A 44 4.76 6.33 19.73
CA ASP A 44 4.89 7.34 18.68
C ASP A 44 3.73 7.27 17.68
N PHE A 45 3.21 8.43 17.31
CA PHE A 45 2.23 8.63 16.26
C PHE A 45 2.86 9.34 15.07
N ILE A 46 2.95 8.63 13.94
CA ILE A 46 3.63 9.10 12.74
C ILE A 46 2.62 9.60 11.69
N LEU A 47 2.95 10.70 11.02
CA LEU A 47 2.24 11.17 9.83
C LEU A 47 3.00 10.82 8.54
N ARG A 48 2.32 10.13 7.62
CA ARG A 48 2.84 9.86 6.27
C ARG A 48 1.84 10.29 5.21
N ILE A 49 2.21 11.27 4.38
CA ILE A 49 1.40 11.71 3.25
C ILE A 49 1.59 10.72 2.08
N GLU A 50 0.49 10.13 1.61
CA GLU A 50 0.48 9.19 0.48
C GLU A 50 0.23 9.94 -0.85
N ASP A 51 1.24 10.72 -1.26
CA ASP A 51 1.25 11.64 -2.42
C ASP A 51 1.64 10.97 -3.75
N THR A 52 1.45 9.66 -3.90
CA THR A 52 1.85 8.93 -5.12
C THR A 52 0.98 9.20 -6.33
N ASP A 53 -0.24 9.69 -6.12
CA ASP A 53 -1.15 10.07 -7.19
C ASP A 53 -0.95 11.55 -7.53
N LEU A 54 -0.06 11.82 -8.49
CA LEU A 54 0.34 13.19 -8.84
C LEU A 54 -0.79 14.02 -9.45
N GLU A 55 -1.80 13.38 -10.05
CA GLU A 55 -2.94 14.09 -10.65
C GLU A 55 -3.91 14.59 -9.59
N ARG A 56 -4.06 13.82 -8.50
CA ARG A 56 -4.99 14.14 -7.42
C ARG A 56 -4.33 14.78 -6.20
N SER A 57 -3.01 14.70 -6.06
CA SER A 57 -2.27 15.23 -4.92
C SER A 57 -1.95 16.71 -5.10
N SER A 58 -2.29 17.55 -4.10
CA SER A 58 -1.98 18.98 -4.12
C SER A 58 -1.37 19.44 -2.80
N ALA A 59 -0.57 20.51 -2.84
CA ALA A 59 0.03 21.08 -1.63
C ALA A 59 -1.05 21.64 -0.69
N GLU A 60 -2.10 22.24 -1.25
CA GLU A 60 -3.25 22.76 -0.52
C GLU A 60 -3.98 21.65 0.23
N ALA A 61 -4.15 20.47 -0.38
CA ALA A 61 -4.75 19.32 0.28
C ALA A 61 -3.89 18.78 1.43
N VAL A 62 -2.56 18.87 1.32
CA VAL A 62 -1.65 18.56 2.43
C VAL A 62 -1.82 19.56 3.57
N GLU A 63 -1.89 20.86 3.29
CA GLU A 63 -2.08 21.88 4.31
C GLU A 63 -3.41 21.70 5.05
N VAL A 64 -4.50 21.41 4.33
CA VAL A 64 -5.81 21.07 4.94
C VAL A 64 -5.68 19.88 5.90
N ILE A 65 -4.83 18.90 5.58
CA ILE A 65 -4.57 17.77 6.47
C ILE A 65 -3.85 18.21 7.75
N LEU A 66 -2.78 18.98 7.61
CA LEU A 66 -1.97 19.45 8.74
C LEU A 66 -2.78 20.37 9.66
N GLU A 67 -3.56 21.29 9.09
CA GLU A 67 -4.45 22.20 9.83
C GLU A 67 -5.54 21.41 10.58
N GLY A 68 -6.18 20.45 9.93
CA GLY A 68 -7.20 19.61 10.55
C GLY A 68 -6.66 18.80 11.74
N MET A 69 -5.45 18.25 11.61
CA MET A 69 -4.79 17.54 12.71
C MET A 69 -4.44 18.47 13.87
N LYS A 70 -3.89 19.65 13.57
CA LYS A 70 -3.56 20.67 14.56
C LYS A 70 -4.79 21.16 15.31
N TRP A 71 -5.89 21.44 14.60
CA TRP A 71 -7.14 21.90 15.19
C TRP A 71 -7.74 20.88 16.17
N LEU A 72 -7.59 19.59 15.87
CA LEU A 72 -8.04 18.49 16.75
C LEU A 72 -7.08 18.15 17.89
N GLY A 73 -5.90 18.76 17.95
CA GLY A 73 -4.86 18.40 18.92
C GLY A 73 -4.25 17.01 18.69
N LEU A 74 -4.25 16.53 17.44
CA LEU A 74 -3.64 15.24 17.08
C LEU A 74 -2.15 15.41 16.79
N ASP A 75 -1.38 15.72 17.84
CA ASP A 75 0.06 15.96 17.72
C ASP A 75 0.81 14.73 17.20
N ILE A 76 1.71 14.96 16.26
CA ILE A 76 2.57 13.93 15.65
C ILE A 76 3.94 13.91 16.33
N ASP A 77 4.52 12.72 16.43
CA ASP A 77 5.88 12.54 16.97
C ASP A 77 6.93 12.48 15.85
N GLU A 78 6.55 12.01 14.65
CA GLU A 78 7.41 11.99 13.46
C GLU A 78 6.66 12.34 12.17
N GLY A 79 7.38 12.99 11.25
CA GLY A 79 6.89 13.39 9.93
C GLY A 79 6.57 14.89 9.82
N PRO A 80 5.80 15.30 8.80
CA PRO A 80 5.22 14.45 7.75
C PRO A 80 6.30 13.82 6.85
N PHE A 81 6.18 12.52 6.58
CA PHE A 81 6.95 11.84 5.55
C PHE A 81 6.15 11.78 4.25
N TYR A 82 6.79 12.10 3.12
CA TYR A 82 6.15 12.07 1.80
C TYR A 82 6.57 10.80 1.04
N GLN A 83 5.60 10.14 0.42
CA GLN A 83 5.81 8.87 -0.26
C GLN A 83 6.64 9.04 -1.54
N MET A 84 6.42 10.12 -2.29
CA MET A 84 7.19 10.42 -3.51
C MET A 84 8.68 10.68 -3.25
N GLN A 85 9.03 11.14 -2.05
CA GLN A 85 10.44 11.29 -1.64
C GLN A 85 11.13 9.95 -1.34
N ARG A 86 10.40 8.83 -1.38
CA ARG A 86 10.89 7.48 -1.03
C ARG A 86 10.84 6.50 -2.19
N ILE A 87 10.63 6.98 -3.41
CA ILE A 87 10.55 6.14 -4.62
C ILE A 87 11.74 5.18 -4.77
N ASP A 88 12.95 5.61 -4.45
CA ASP A 88 14.14 4.75 -4.58
C ASP A 88 14.10 3.55 -3.63
N ARG A 89 13.51 3.71 -2.43
CA ARG A 89 13.28 2.58 -1.52
C ARG A 89 12.31 1.58 -2.13
N TYR A 90 11.23 2.04 -2.77
CA TYR A 90 10.25 1.15 -3.40
C TYR A 90 10.84 0.43 -4.61
N ARG A 91 11.63 1.13 -5.43
CA ARG A 91 12.38 0.52 -6.54
C ARG A 91 13.32 -0.57 -6.05
N ALA A 92 14.06 -0.32 -4.96
CA ALA A 92 14.96 -1.31 -4.38
C ALA A 92 14.20 -2.55 -3.86
N VAL A 93 13.06 -2.37 -3.19
CA VAL A 93 12.21 -3.49 -2.72
C VAL A 93 11.66 -4.28 -3.90
N ILE A 94 11.10 -3.61 -4.90
CA ILE A 94 10.54 -4.25 -6.10
C ILE A 94 11.61 -5.05 -6.85
N LYS A 95 12.82 -4.48 -6.98
CA LYS A 95 13.96 -5.17 -7.58
C LYS A 95 14.27 -6.47 -6.83
N GLY A 96 14.40 -6.42 -5.50
CA GLY A 96 14.63 -7.63 -4.70
C GLY A 96 13.50 -8.66 -4.85
N MET A 97 12.23 -8.23 -4.85
CA MET A 97 11.09 -9.14 -5.05
C MET A 97 11.09 -9.79 -6.43
N LEU A 98 11.54 -9.10 -7.48
CA LEU A 98 11.69 -9.67 -8.82
C LEU A 98 12.83 -10.68 -8.86
N GLU A 99 13.97 -10.37 -8.24
CA GLU A 99 15.14 -11.26 -8.13
C GLU A 99 14.80 -12.54 -7.35
N GLU A 100 14.03 -12.43 -6.28
CA GLU A 100 13.56 -13.56 -5.45
C GLU A 100 12.38 -14.33 -6.09
N GLY A 101 11.85 -13.87 -7.23
CA GLY A 101 10.69 -14.48 -7.88
C GLY A 101 9.36 -14.31 -7.13
N LEU A 102 9.32 -13.42 -6.14
CA LEU A 102 8.12 -13.01 -5.40
C LEU A 102 7.24 -12.03 -6.20
N ALA A 103 7.78 -11.47 -7.27
CA ALA A 103 7.07 -10.63 -8.22
C ALA A 103 7.44 -10.99 -9.67
N TYR A 104 6.64 -10.53 -10.63
CA TYR A 104 6.90 -10.74 -12.06
C TYR A 104 6.39 -9.57 -12.90
N TYR A 105 6.98 -9.40 -14.08
CA TYR A 105 6.52 -8.44 -15.07
C TYR A 105 5.26 -8.92 -15.80
N CYS A 106 4.30 -8.02 -15.97
CA CYS A 106 3.08 -8.23 -16.74
C CYS A 106 2.97 -7.17 -17.82
N TYR A 107 2.80 -7.61 -19.06
CA TYR A 107 2.70 -6.75 -20.25
C TYR A 107 1.28 -6.73 -20.84
N MET A 108 0.28 -7.19 -20.07
CA MET A 108 -1.12 -7.13 -20.48
C MET A 108 -1.57 -5.67 -20.52
N SER A 109 -2.12 -5.24 -21.64
CA SER A 109 -2.63 -3.89 -21.82
C SER A 109 -3.91 -3.66 -21.00
N GLU A 110 -4.30 -2.39 -20.81
CA GLU A 110 -5.59 -2.06 -20.19
C GLU A 110 -6.77 -2.59 -21.02
N GLU A 111 -6.68 -2.51 -22.34
CA GLU A 111 -7.68 -3.08 -23.26
C GLU A 111 -7.83 -4.59 -23.07
N ASP A 112 -6.72 -5.34 -23.00
CA ASP A 112 -6.75 -6.78 -22.74
C ASP A 112 -7.35 -7.11 -21.36
N LEU A 113 -7.06 -6.30 -20.34
CA LEU A 113 -7.65 -6.46 -19.00
C LEU A 113 -9.16 -6.21 -19.01
N ASN A 114 -9.62 -5.20 -19.76
CA ASN A 114 -11.05 -4.92 -19.92
C ASN A 114 -11.76 -6.04 -20.69
N ASN A 115 -11.18 -6.49 -21.81
CA ASN A 115 -11.68 -7.63 -22.57
C ASN A 115 -11.75 -8.92 -21.73
N LEU A 116 -10.72 -9.18 -20.90
CA LEU A 116 -10.73 -10.31 -19.97
C LEU A 116 -11.87 -10.19 -18.96
N ARG A 117 -12.05 -8.99 -18.38
CA ARG A 117 -13.11 -8.72 -17.41
C ARG A 117 -14.50 -8.91 -18.01
N GLU A 118 -14.76 -8.38 -19.20
CA GLU A 118 -16.04 -8.50 -19.91
C GLU A 118 -16.37 -9.97 -20.21
N LYS A 119 -15.38 -10.75 -20.68
CA LYS A 119 -15.54 -12.20 -20.90
C LYS A 119 -15.89 -12.94 -19.61
N GLN A 120 -15.19 -12.66 -18.51
CA GLN A 120 -15.48 -13.27 -17.21
C GLN A 120 -16.89 -12.93 -16.73
N VAL A 121 -17.31 -11.67 -16.86
CA VAL A 121 -18.67 -11.23 -16.49
C VAL A 121 -19.74 -11.92 -17.35
N ALA A 122 -19.54 -12.00 -18.67
CA ALA A 122 -20.45 -12.70 -19.58
C ALA A 122 -20.59 -14.18 -19.22
N ASN A 123 -19.51 -14.79 -18.73
CA ASN A 123 -19.48 -16.17 -18.25
C ASN A 123 -19.97 -16.34 -16.79
N LYS A 124 -20.42 -15.27 -16.13
CA LYS A 124 -20.81 -15.25 -14.70
C LYS A 124 -19.69 -15.66 -13.75
N GLU A 125 -18.44 -15.45 -14.14
CA GLU A 125 -17.25 -15.67 -13.32
C GLU A 125 -16.92 -14.41 -12.50
N LYS A 126 -16.27 -14.58 -11.35
CA LYS A 126 -15.73 -13.44 -10.57
C LYS A 126 -14.55 -12.83 -11.34
N PRO A 127 -14.60 -11.55 -11.73
CA PRO A 127 -13.53 -10.96 -12.53
C PRO A 127 -12.21 -10.94 -11.76
N LYS A 128 -11.15 -11.44 -12.40
CA LYS A 128 -9.79 -11.45 -11.85
C LYS A 128 -8.76 -11.56 -12.96
N TYR A 129 -7.58 -11.01 -12.71
CA TYR A 129 -6.43 -11.29 -13.56
C TYR A 129 -6.18 -12.80 -13.63
N ASN A 130 -6.06 -13.32 -14.86
CA ASN A 130 -5.99 -14.76 -15.13
C ASN A 130 -4.58 -15.34 -15.03
N GLY A 131 -3.56 -14.52 -14.76
CA GLY A 131 -2.18 -15.00 -14.65
C GLY A 131 -1.47 -15.20 -15.98
N THR A 132 -1.92 -14.63 -17.11
CA THR A 132 -1.26 -14.79 -18.44
C THR A 132 0.26 -14.64 -18.37
N TRP A 133 0.76 -13.62 -17.66
CA TRP A 133 2.19 -13.32 -17.53
C TRP A 133 2.82 -13.90 -16.25
N ARG A 134 2.05 -14.59 -15.39
CA ARG A 134 2.60 -15.25 -14.19
C ARG A 134 3.50 -16.41 -14.63
N PRO A 135 4.80 -16.42 -14.25
CA PRO A 135 5.69 -17.54 -14.54
C PRO A 135 5.30 -18.76 -13.70
N GLU A 136 5.22 -19.92 -14.33
CA GLU A 136 4.94 -21.22 -13.71
C GLU A 136 5.93 -22.26 -14.25
N PRO A 137 6.25 -23.31 -13.47
CA PRO A 137 7.00 -24.44 -13.99
C PRO A 137 6.37 -25.01 -15.26
N GLY A 138 7.16 -25.13 -16.33
CA GLY A 138 6.71 -25.68 -17.62
C GLY A 138 5.81 -24.76 -18.46
N LYS A 139 5.49 -23.55 -18.00
CA LYS A 139 4.66 -22.61 -18.76
C LYS A 139 5.51 -21.75 -19.69
N GLN A 140 5.22 -21.81 -20.98
CA GLN A 140 5.75 -20.86 -21.96
C GLN A 140 5.02 -19.52 -21.82
N LEU A 141 5.77 -18.44 -21.61
CA LEU A 141 5.21 -17.09 -21.58
C LEU A 141 5.00 -16.55 -23.01
N PRO A 142 4.02 -15.65 -23.22
CA PRO A 142 3.86 -14.95 -24.50
C PRO A 142 5.11 -14.15 -24.86
N VAL A 143 5.27 -13.84 -26.15
CA VAL A 143 6.33 -12.93 -26.62
C VAL A 143 6.06 -11.53 -26.07
N VAL A 144 7.09 -10.91 -25.49
CA VAL A 144 7.01 -9.55 -24.95
C VAL A 144 6.70 -8.57 -26.09
N PRO A 145 5.58 -7.83 -26.03
CA PRO A 145 5.24 -6.87 -27.07
C PRO A 145 6.25 -5.71 -27.10
N SER A 146 6.64 -5.29 -28.31
CA SER A 146 7.58 -4.18 -28.50
C SER A 146 6.99 -2.86 -28.01
N GLY A 147 7.78 -2.04 -27.33
CA GLY A 147 7.39 -0.71 -26.86
C GLY A 147 6.48 -0.69 -25.62
N VAL A 148 6.04 -1.83 -25.11
CA VAL A 148 5.16 -1.90 -23.92
C VAL A 148 6.00 -1.91 -22.65
N LYS A 149 5.77 -0.92 -21.77
CA LYS A 149 6.34 -0.91 -20.42
C LYS A 149 5.52 -1.84 -19.52
N PRO A 150 6.14 -2.81 -18.83
CA PRO A 150 5.40 -3.72 -17.97
C PRO A 150 4.99 -3.04 -16.66
N VAL A 151 3.95 -3.60 -16.05
CA VAL A 151 3.69 -3.44 -14.61
C VAL A 151 4.34 -4.59 -13.84
N VAL A 152 4.61 -4.38 -12.55
CA VAL A 152 5.05 -5.46 -11.65
C VAL A 152 3.86 -5.99 -10.88
N ARG A 153 3.66 -7.30 -10.91
CA ARG A 153 2.62 -7.99 -10.12
C ARG A 153 3.26 -8.84 -9.04
N PHE A 154 2.64 -8.86 -7.86
CA PHE A 154 3.02 -9.79 -6.80
C PHE A 154 2.65 -11.23 -7.19
N LYS A 155 3.55 -12.18 -6.92
CA LYS A 155 3.36 -13.60 -7.16
C LYS A 155 2.77 -14.27 -5.92
N ASN A 156 1.55 -13.88 -5.55
CA ASN A 156 0.80 -14.55 -4.47
C ASN A 156 0.77 -16.06 -4.69
N PRO A 157 0.98 -16.91 -3.67
CA PRO A 157 0.71 -18.34 -3.73
C PRO A 157 -0.72 -18.61 -4.26
N LYS A 158 -0.89 -19.72 -4.98
CA LYS A 158 -2.21 -20.12 -5.50
C LYS A 158 -3.08 -20.79 -4.44
N ASP A 159 -2.41 -21.45 -3.50
CA ASP A 159 -2.99 -22.32 -2.49
C ASP A 159 -2.36 -21.97 -1.13
N GLY A 160 -3.03 -22.41 -0.06
CA GLY A 160 -2.70 -22.05 1.32
C GLY A 160 -3.66 -20.99 1.86
N SER A 161 -3.37 -20.50 3.07
CA SER A 161 -4.17 -19.47 3.72
C SER A 161 -3.31 -18.39 4.36
N VAL A 162 -3.85 -17.18 4.44
CA VAL A 162 -3.25 -16.06 5.16
C VAL A 162 -4.08 -15.84 6.42
N ILE A 163 -3.49 -16.16 7.58
CA ILE A 163 -4.14 -16.10 8.89
C ILE A 163 -3.50 -14.99 9.73
N TRP A 164 -4.33 -14.14 10.34
CA TRP A 164 -3.87 -13.18 11.34
C TRP A 164 -4.93 -12.94 12.42
N LYS A 165 -4.50 -12.49 13.60
CA LYS A 165 -5.38 -12.06 14.69
C LYS A 165 -5.58 -10.55 14.60
N ASP A 166 -6.66 -10.13 13.97
CA ASP A 166 -7.10 -8.74 13.95
C ASP A 166 -7.51 -8.28 15.36
N ALA A 167 -7.08 -7.07 15.75
CA ALA A 167 -7.34 -6.54 17.09
C ALA A 167 -8.82 -6.27 17.38
N VAL A 168 -9.66 -6.14 16.34
CA VAL A 168 -11.10 -5.84 16.45
C VAL A 168 -11.96 -7.05 16.09
N LYS A 169 -11.61 -7.75 15.01
CA LYS A 169 -12.40 -8.85 14.43
C LYS A 169 -11.98 -10.24 14.93
N GLY A 170 -10.87 -10.35 15.66
CA GLY A 170 -10.35 -11.64 16.10
C GLY A 170 -9.57 -12.35 14.98
N VAL A 171 -9.58 -13.68 14.95
CA VAL A 171 -8.87 -14.44 13.92
C VAL A 171 -9.57 -14.30 12.58
N ILE A 172 -8.83 -13.86 11.55
CA ILE A 172 -9.26 -13.82 10.16
C ILE A 172 -8.36 -14.76 9.36
N GLU A 173 -8.97 -15.49 8.44
CA GLU A 173 -8.31 -16.38 7.48
C GLU A 173 -8.87 -16.08 6.08
N ILE A 174 -7.99 -15.91 5.09
CA ILE A 174 -8.34 -15.73 3.66
C ILE A 174 -7.57 -16.69 2.76
#